data_AF-A0A536DLH2-F1
#
_entry.id   AF-A0A536DLH2-F1
#
_cell.length_a   1.000
_cell.length_b   1.000
_cell.length_c   1.000
_cell.angle_alpha   90.00
_cell.angle_beta   90.00
_cell.angle_gamma   90.00
#
_symmetry.space_group_name_H-M   'P 1'
#
loop_
_entity.id
_entity.type
_entity.pdbx_description
1 polymer ?
#
loop_
_entity_poly.entity_id
_entity_poly.type
_entity_poly.pdbx_seq_one_letter_code
_entity_poly.pdbx_strand_id
1 'polypeptide(L)'
;MSSELDTFWDAVDAELARYPMAPELQPLPMRSTDSSTTYAVRLTSLGPYRIFGYYSVPKGSARAPGLLLTPRYGSVNHVPDYHDRERYAVLQLMHRGQRLADRPF
;
A
#
# COMPACT_ATOMS: atom_id res chain seq x y z
N MET A 1 -13.47 27.22 -15.58
CA MET A 1 -14.38 27.16 -14.43
C MET A 1 -14.24 25.77 -13.86
N SER A 2 -13.84 25.65 -12.59
CA SER A 2 -13.76 24.34 -11.90
C SER A 2 -15.18 23.79 -11.72
N SER A 3 -15.40 22.52 -12.05
CA SER A 3 -16.71 21.88 -11.91
C SER A 3 -17.02 21.55 -10.44
N GLU A 4 -18.28 21.28 -10.11
CA GLU A 4 -18.64 20.79 -8.77
C GLU A 4 -17.91 19.48 -8.44
N LEU A 5 -17.62 18.66 -9.45
CA LEU A 5 -16.86 17.42 -9.32
C LEU A 5 -15.39 17.69 -8.94
N ASP A 6 -14.78 18.68 -9.58
CA ASP A 6 -13.40 19.08 -9.25
C ASP A 6 -13.33 19.62 -7.82
N THR A 7 -14.30 20.46 -7.44
CA THR A 7 -14.39 21.02 -6.08
C THR A 7 -14.54 19.93 -5.02
N PHE A 8 -15.28 18.87 -5.31
CA PHE A 8 -15.41 17.72 -4.43
C PHE A 8 -14.06 17.00 -4.23
N TRP A 9 -13.33 16.70 -5.30
CA TRP A 9 -12.05 16.00 -5.20
C TRP A 9 -10.97 16.86 -4.54
N ASP A 10 -10.94 18.17 -4.82
CA ASP A 10 -10.06 19.12 -4.14
C ASP A 10 -10.29 19.11 -2.61
N ALA A 11 -11.56 19.03 -2.18
CA ALA A 11 -11.90 18.95 -0.76
C ALA A 11 -11.43 17.65 -0.11
N VAL A 12 -11.57 16.51 -0.81
CA VAL A 12 -11.08 15.20 -0.35
C VAL A 12 -9.55 15.20 -0.21
N ASP A 13 -8.83 15.74 -1.20
CA ASP A 13 -7.37 15.85 -1.16
C ASP A 13 -6.90 16.79 -0.03
N ALA A 14 -7.59 17.93 0.15
CA ALA A 14 -7.30 18.87 1.23
C ALA A 14 -7.57 18.28 2.62
N GLU A 15 -8.55 17.39 2.77
CA GLU A 15 -8.78 16.65 4.01
C GLU A 15 -7.67 15.62 4.24
N LEU A 16 -7.33 14.82 3.22
CA LEU A 16 -6.29 13.78 3.33
C LEU A 16 -4.93 14.39 3.69
N ALA A 17 -4.58 15.54 3.10
CA ALA A 17 -3.31 16.23 3.33
C ALA A 17 -3.09 16.66 4.80
N ARG A 18 -4.14 16.70 5.63
CA ARG A 18 -4.04 17.01 7.07
C ARG A 18 -3.40 15.88 7.88
N TYR A 19 -3.38 14.68 7.34
CA TYR A 19 -2.89 13.49 8.03
C TYR A 19 -1.52 13.08 7.46
N PRO A 20 -0.46 12.99 8.29
CA PRO A 20 0.80 12.44 7.83
C PRO A 20 0.61 10.97 7.45
N MET A 21 1.25 10.52 6.37
CA MET A 21 1.16 9.13 5.92
C MET A 21 1.57 8.12 7.00
N ALA A 22 2.47 8.51 7.91
CA ALA A 22 2.98 7.73 9.04
C ALA A 22 3.19 6.23 8.68
N PRO A 23 4.08 5.92 7.71
CA PRO A 23 4.26 4.55 7.25
C PRO A 23 4.94 3.69 8.32
N GLU A 24 4.40 2.51 8.56
CA GLU A 24 5.07 1.46 9.34
C GLU A 24 5.39 0.27 8.45
N LEU A 25 6.65 -0.18 8.51
CA LEU A 25 7.14 -1.34 7.77
C LEU A 25 7.57 -2.40 8.77
N GLN A 26 6.81 -3.50 8.81
CA GLN A 26 7.17 -4.68 9.58
C GLN A 26 7.74 -5.75 8.64
N PRO A 27 9.02 -6.14 8.76
CA PRO A 27 9.60 -7.18 7.92
C PRO A 27 8.83 -8.51 8.03
N LEU A 28 8.71 -9.23 6.91
CA LEU A 28 8.12 -10.57 6.83
C LEU A 28 9.18 -11.56 6.29
N PRO A 29 10.06 -12.10 7.16
CA PRO A 29 11.12 -13.00 6.73
C PRO A 29 10.62 -14.21 5.95
N MET A 30 9.52 -14.84 6.39
CA MET A 30 8.90 -15.99 5.70
C MET A 30 8.34 -15.67 4.31
N ARG A 31 8.14 -14.39 3.99
CA ARG A 31 7.67 -13.95 2.66
C ARG A 31 8.80 -13.35 1.83
N SER A 32 9.95 -13.07 2.44
CA SER A 32 11.13 -12.55 1.76
C SER A 32 11.87 -13.67 1.03
N THR A 33 12.65 -13.30 0.03
CA THR A 33 13.44 -14.22 -0.81
C THR A 33 14.89 -13.75 -0.83
N ASP A 34 15.78 -14.49 -1.49
CA ASP A 34 17.15 -14.02 -1.70
C ASP A 34 17.19 -12.75 -2.55
N SER A 35 16.26 -12.63 -3.49
CA SER A 35 16.12 -11.51 -4.43
C SER A 35 15.29 -10.31 -3.93
N SER A 36 14.45 -10.46 -2.89
CA SER A 36 13.57 -9.37 -2.42
C SER A 36 13.30 -9.41 -0.91
N THR A 37 13.14 -8.24 -0.30
CA THR A 37 12.67 -8.11 1.09
C THR A 37 11.21 -7.69 1.09
N THR A 38 10.36 -8.42 1.82
CA THR A 38 8.92 -8.13 1.93
C THR A 38 8.56 -7.62 3.32
N TYR A 39 7.68 -6.63 3.35
CA TYR A 39 7.16 -5.98 4.54
C TYR A 39 5.63 -6.06 4.56
N ALA A 40 5.07 -6.22 5.75
CA ALA A 40 3.73 -5.76 6.05
C ALA A 40 3.80 -4.23 6.21
N VAL A 41 3.06 -3.49 5.40
CA VAL A 41 2.99 -2.02 5.47
C VAL A 41 1.66 -1.58 6.07
N ARG A 42 1.71 -0.55 6.92
CA ARG A 42 0.54 0.19 7.38
C ARG A 42 0.68 1.68 7.07
N LEU A 43 -0.36 2.27 6.51
CA LEU A 43 -0.40 3.68 6.12
C LEU A 43 -1.62 4.36 6.74
N THR A 44 -1.45 5.61 7.17
CA THR A 44 -2.57 6.47 7.56
C THR A 44 -3.25 7.05 6.31
N SER A 45 -4.57 7.07 6.32
CA SER A 45 -5.44 7.61 5.25
C SER A 45 -6.77 8.05 5.89
N LEU A 46 -7.67 8.67 5.12
CA LEU A 46 -8.97 9.16 5.61
C LEU A 46 -9.82 8.09 6.28
N GLY A 47 -10.38 8.41 7.44
CA GLY A 47 -11.22 7.50 8.22
C GLY A 47 -10.49 6.78 9.37
N PRO A 48 -11.18 5.87 10.08
CA PRO A 48 -10.75 5.42 11.41
C PRO A 48 -9.73 4.28 11.41
N TYR A 49 -9.39 3.72 10.25
CA TYR A 49 -8.49 2.56 10.13
C TYR A 49 -7.25 2.88 9.31
N ARG A 50 -6.13 2.27 9.65
CA ARG A 50 -4.94 2.29 8.79
C ARG A 50 -5.10 1.31 7.65
N ILE A 51 -4.60 1.70 6.48
CA ILE A 51 -4.55 0.84 5.31
C ILE A 51 -3.44 -0.18 5.51
N PHE A 52 -3.74 -1.45 5.27
CA PHE A 52 -2.75 -2.52 5.24
C PHE A 52 -2.34 -2.85 3.80
N GLY A 53 -1.10 -3.29 3.63
CA GLY A 53 -0.62 -3.84 2.37
C GLY A 53 0.63 -4.70 2.53
N TYR A 54 1.06 -5.27 1.40
CA TYR A 54 2.37 -5.87 1.25
C TYR A 54 3.25 -4.94 0.42
N TYR A 55 4.46 -4.68 0.92
CA TYR A 55 5.47 -3.92 0.20
C TYR A 55 6.70 -4.80 0.00
N SER A 56 7.15 -4.99 -1.24
CA SER A 56 8.33 -5.81 -1.55
C SER A 56 9.34 -4.99 -2.33
N VAL A 57 10.60 -5.05 -1.92
CA VAL A 57 11.70 -4.30 -2.53
C VAL A 57 12.76 -5.28 -3.02
N PRO A 58 13.19 -5.22 -4.29
CA PRO A 58 14.26 -6.06 -4.79
C PRO A 58 15.59 -5.68 -4.13
N LYS A 59 16.38 -6.68 -3.74
CA LYS A 59 17.69 -6.46 -3.12
C LYS A 59 18.71 -6.06 -4.18
N GLY A 60 19.75 -5.33 -3.76
CA GLY A 60 20.85 -4.92 -4.65
C GLY A 60 20.52 -3.77 -5.59
N SER A 61 19.27 -3.29 -5.63
CA SER A 61 18.90 -2.10 -6.38
C SER A 61 18.76 -0.88 -5.46
N ALA A 62 19.56 0.16 -5.71
CA ALA A 62 19.39 1.44 -5.02
C ALA A 62 18.08 2.15 -5.40
N ARG A 63 17.55 1.86 -6.60
CA ARG A 63 16.30 2.40 -7.13
C ARG A 63 15.65 1.37 -8.06
N ALA A 64 14.51 0.83 -7.64
CA ALA A 64 13.67 -0.02 -8.50
C ALA A 64 12.48 0.78 -9.01
N PRO A 65 11.97 0.51 -10.22
CA PRO A 65 10.70 1.09 -10.65
C PRO A 65 9.58 0.65 -9.70
N GLY A 66 8.65 1.55 -9.41
CA GLY A 66 7.50 1.27 -8.54
C GLY A 66 6.39 0.56 -9.30
N LEU A 67 5.78 -0.45 -8.67
CA LEU A 67 4.58 -1.12 -9.18
C LEU A 67 3.49 -1.08 -8.10
N LEU A 68 2.40 -0.37 -8.39
CA LEU A 68 1.21 -0.36 -7.53
C LEU A 68 0.21 -1.41 -8.03
N LEU A 69 -0.06 -2.42 -7.19
CA LEU A 69 -1.13 -3.38 -7.42
C LEU A 69 -2.37 -2.92 -6.65
N THR A 70 -3.37 -2.45 -7.38
CA THR A 70 -4.65 -2.05 -6.78
C THR A 70 -5.38 -3.29 -6.24
N PRO A 71 -6.04 -3.17 -5.08
CA PRO A 71 -6.71 -4.32 -4.50
C PRO A 71 -7.83 -4.82 -5.43
N ARG A 72 -8.04 -6.13 -5.45
CA ARG A 72 -9.12 -6.76 -6.22
C ARG A 72 -10.37 -6.91 -5.37
N TYR A 73 -11.52 -7.06 -6.03
CA TYR A 73 -12.73 -7.49 -5.35
C TYR A 73 -12.61 -8.99 -5.02
N GLY A 74 -12.29 -9.29 -3.78
CA GLY A 74 -12.02 -10.63 -3.28
C GLY A 74 -11.59 -10.55 -1.82
N SER A 75 -11.94 -11.56 -1.02
CA SER A 75 -11.72 -11.54 0.44
C SER A 75 -10.25 -11.34 0.85
N VAL A 76 -9.30 -11.82 0.05
CA VAL A 76 -7.87 -11.80 0.36
C VAL A 76 -7.06 -11.45 -0.89
N ASN A 77 -6.17 -10.46 -0.80
CA ASN A 77 -5.04 -10.35 -1.73
C ASN A 77 -3.79 -10.99 -1.11
N HIS A 78 -3.07 -11.77 -1.91
CA HIS A 78 -1.82 -12.41 -1.52
C HIS A 78 -0.64 -11.43 -1.58
N VAL A 79 0.53 -11.88 -1.11
CA VAL A 79 1.79 -11.18 -1.38
C VAL A 79 2.00 -11.13 -2.90
N PRO A 80 2.56 -10.04 -3.46
CA PRO A 80 2.79 -9.92 -4.89
C PRO A 80 3.56 -11.10 -5.49
N ASP A 81 3.39 -11.30 -6.79
CA ASP A 81 4.07 -12.37 -7.54
C ASP A 81 5.58 -12.29 -7.40
N TYR A 82 6.22 -13.46 -7.36
CA TYR A 82 7.67 -13.58 -7.20
C TYR A 82 8.44 -12.78 -8.26
N HIS A 83 8.07 -12.90 -9.54
CA HIS A 83 8.81 -12.26 -10.63
C HIS A 83 8.66 -10.74 -10.65
N ASP A 84 7.54 -10.20 -10.17
CA ASP A 84 7.36 -8.76 -10.04
C ASP A 84 8.26 -8.21 -8.94
N ARG A 85 8.40 -8.94 -7.83
CA ARG A 85 9.21 -8.53 -6.68
C ARG A 85 10.71 -8.60 -6.94
N GLU A 86 11.16 -9.36 -7.94
CA GLU A 86 12.55 -9.36 -8.41
C GLU A 86 12.90 -8.11 -9.22
N ARG A 87 11.90 -7.48 -9.85
CA ARG A 87 12.11 -6.41 -10.84
C ARG A 87 11.66 -5.04 -10.36
N TYR A 88 10.66 -4.98 -9.49
CA TYR A 88 9.97 -3.77 -9.08
C TYR A 88 9.87 -3.64 -7.56
N ALA A 89 9.85 -2.40 -7.07
CA ALA A 89 9.35 -2.11 -5.74
C ALA A 89 7.81 -2.20 -5.78
N VAL A 90 7.26 -3.33 -5.34
CA VAL A 90 5.83 -3.63 -5.47
C VAL A 90 5.09 -3.25 -4.19
N LEU A 91 4.09 -2.37 -4.31
CA LEU A 91 3.12 -2.06 -3.26
C LEU A 91 1.76 -2.65 -3.63
N GLN A 92 1.22 -3.51 -2.78
CA GLN A 92 -0.12 -4.05 -2.92
C GLN A 92 -0.95 -3.71 -1.69
N LEU A 93 -1.98 -2.90 -1.87
CA LEU A 93 -2.88 -2.47 -0.79
C LEU A 93 -4.09 -3.40 -0.68
N MET A 94 -4.77 -3.35 0.47
CA MET A 94 -6.08 -3.98 0.69
C MET A 94 -7.18 -2.92 0.74
N HIS A 95 -8.42 -3.27 0.35
CA HIS A 95 -9.56 -2.38 0.64
C HIS A 95 -9.86 -2.36 2.14
N ARG A 96 -10.42 -1.26 2.63
CA ARG A 96 -10.98 -1.19 3.99
C ARG A 96 -12.05 -2.28 4.15
N GLY A 97 -12.03 -2.98 5.28
CA GLY A 97 -12.91 -4.12 5.53
C GLY A 97 -12.44 -5.45 4.92
N GLN A 98 -11.31 -5.46 4.22
CA GLN A 98 -10.60 -6.69 3.83
C GLN A 98 -9.41 -6.94 4.77
N ARG A 99 -8.71 -8.06 4.53
CA ARG A 99 -7.57 -8.57 5.32
C ARG A 99 -6.72 -7.49 5.99
N LEU A 100 -6.85 -7.39 7.32
CA LEU A 100 -6.05 -6.53 8.21
C LEU A 100 -6.18 -5.01 7.99
N ALA A 101 -7.01 -4.58 7.04
CA ALA A 101 -7.36 -3.18 6.76
C ALA A 101 -8.69 -2.79 7.45
N ASP A 102 -8.96 -3.43 8.59
CA ASP A 102 -10.16 -3.34 9.42
C ASP A 102 -9.81 -3.21 10.92
N ARG A 103 -8.52 -3.11 11.25
CA ARG A 103 -8.06 -3.01 12.64
C ARG A 103 -8.06 -1.54 13.12
N PRO A 104 -8.83 -1.20 14.17
CA PRO A 104 -8.73 0.10 14.83
C PRO A 104 -7.34 0.29 15.46
N PHE A 105 -7.01 1.55 15.71
CA PHE A 105 -5.78 1.97 16.41
C PHE A 105 -5.67 1.36 17.80
#